data_AF-A0A2B7ZYC1-F1
#
_entry.id   AF-A0A2B7ZYC1-F1
#
_cell.length_a   1.000
_cell.length_b   1.000
_cell.length_c   1.000
_cell.angle_alpha   90.00
_cell.angle_beta   90.00
_cell.angle_gamma   90.00
#
_symmetry.space_group_name_H-M   'P 1'
#
loop_
_entity.id
_entity.type
_entity.pdbx_description
1 polymer ?
#
loop_
_entity_poly.entity_id
_entity_poly.type
_entity_poly.pdbx_seq_one_letter_code
_entity_poly.pdbx_strand_id
1 'polypeptide(L)' 'ESRNEILAAAFRRYNICEERGAGFEKAIAAIEWFGLPPLKFLETENSFRVIMYAPAKIFRNDGRRTNRSRLST' A
#
# COMPACT_ATOMS: atom_id res chain seq x y z
N GLU A 1 12.06 0.00 16.29
CA GLU A 1 10.88 0.15 17.17
C GLU A 1 9.89 1.12 16.52
N SER A 2 8.68 1.31 17.06
CA SER A 2 7.90 2.47 16.64
C SER A 2 8.65 3.74 17.06
N ARG A 3 8.63 4.79 16.25
CA ARG A 3 9.21 6.09 16.63
C ARG A 3 8.56 6.68 17.88
N ASN A 4 7.29 6.35 18.12
CA ASN A 4 6.58 6.68 19.36
C ASN A 4 5.96 5.39 19.94
N GLU A 5 6.68 4.77 20.86
CA GLU A 5 6.27 3.50 21.45
C GLU A 5 5.11 3.65 22.45
N ILE A 6 5.04 4.77 23.18
CA ILE A 6 3.95 5.03 24.15
C ILE A 6 2.60 5.10 23.42
N LEU A 7 2.53 5.86 22.33
CA LEU A 7 1.32 5.97 21.51
C LEU A 7 0.98 4.63 20.83
N ALA A 8 1.98 3.94 20.27
CA ALA A 8 1.77 2.65 19.61
C ALA A 8 1.24 1.59 20.59
N ALA A 9 1.74 1.57 21.83
CA ALA A 9 1.26 0.68 22.87
C ALA A 9 -0.21 0.95 23.23
N ALA A 10 -0.63 2.21 23.28
CA ALA A 10 -2.04 2.55 23.47
C ALA A 10 -2.91 2.03 22.32
N PHE A 11 -2.51 2.21 21.06
CA PHE A 11 -3.28 1.71 19.91
C PHE A 11 -3.39 0.18 19.88
N ARG A 12 -2.36 -0.55 20.33
CA ARG A 12 -2.46 -2.01 20.50
C ARG A 12 -3.43 -2.39 21.62
N ARG A 13 -3.40 -1.69 22.76
CA ARG A 13 -4.35 -1.91 23.87
C ARG A 13 -5.81 -1.65 23.47
N TYR A 14 -6.04 -0.69 22.58
CA TYR A 14 -7.37 -0.35 22.07
C TYR A 14 -7.77 -1.13 20.81
N ASN A 15 -7.00 -2.15 20.39
CA ASN A 15 -7.26 -2.96 19.19
C ASN A 15 -7.36 -2.15 17.88
N ILE A 16 -6.68 -1.01 17.80
CA ILE A 16 -6.58 -0.19 16.57
C ILE A 16 -5.39 -0.66 15.72
N CYS A 17 -4.28 -0.99 16.38
CA CYS A 17 -3.10 -1.55 15.73
C CYS A 17 -2.90 -2.99 16.17
N GLU A 18 -2.47 -3.82 15.23
CA GLU A 18 -2.02 -5.17 15.53
C GLU A 18 -0.61 -5.19 16.13
N GLU A 19 -0.10 -6.41 16.37
CA GLU A 19 1.31 -6.61 16.69
C GLU A 19 2.22 -6.03 15.59
N ARG A 20 3.42 -5.65 16.00
CA ARG A 20 4.35 -4.90 15.16
C ARG A 20 4.65 -5.68 13.87
N GLY A 21 4.42 -5.04 12.73
CA GLY A 21 4.66 -5.63 11.41
C GLY A 21 3.48 -6.41 10.84
N ALA A 22 2.69 -7.10 11.68
CA ALA A 22 1.59 -7.96 11.24
C ALA A 22 0.52 -7.21 10.42
N GLY A 23 0.18 -5.97 10.80
CA GLY A 23 -0.77 -5.16 10.04
C GLY A 23 -0.29 -4.81 8.62
N PHE A 24 1.02 -4.65 8.42
CA PHE A 24 1.59 -4.41 7.09
C PHE A 24 1.60 -5.69 6.25
N GLU A 25 1.99 -6.83 6.83
CA GLU A 25 1.95 -8.13 6.15
C GLU A 25 0.55 -8.49 5.67
N LYS A 26 -0.47 -8.27 6.51
CA LYS A 26 -1.88 -8.46 6.14
C LYS A 26 -2.33 -7.55 5.00
N ALA A 27 -1.87 -6.30 4.99
CA ALA A 27 -2.17 -5.37 3.90
C ALA A 27 -1.55 -5.85 2.58
N ILE A 28 -0.30 -6.34 2.58
CA ILE A 28 0.34 -6.91 1.40
C ILE A 28 -0.42 -8.16 0.91
N ALA A 29 -0.75 -9.09 1.80
CA ALA A 29 -1.51 -10.27 1.45
C ALA A 29 -2.88 -9.92 0.82
N ALA A 30 -3.57 -8.91 1.34
CA ALA A 30 -4.82 -8.43 0.77
C ALA A 30 -4.61 -7.81 -0.64
N ILE A 31 -3.55 -7.02 -0.82
CA ILE A 31 -3.18 -6.45 -2.13
C ILE A 31 -3.00 -7.55 -3.17
N GLU A 32 -2.28 -8.62 -2.82
CA GLU A 32 -2.08 -9.78 -3.69
C GLU A 32 -3.40 -10.51 -3.97
N TRP A 33 -4.16 -10.81 -2.93
CA TRP A 33 -5.43 -11.55 -3.03
C TRP A 33 -6.46 -10.86 -3.92
N PHE A 34 -6.56 -9.54 -3.81
CA PHE A 34 -7.50 -8.74 -4.59
C PHE A 34 -6.92 -8.24 -5.93
N GLY A 35 -5.68 -8.62 -6.27
CA GLY A 35 -5.05 -8.28 -7.55
C GLY A 35 -4.80 -6.77 -7.72
N LEU A 36 -4.51 -6.05 -6.63
CA LEU A 36 -4.14 -4.65 -6.69
C LEU A 36 -2.71 -4.51 -7.22
N PRO A 37 -2.36 -3.35 -7.84
CA PRO A 37 -0.97 -3.04 -8.11
C PRO A 37 -0.14 -3.04 -6.82
N PRO A 38 1.15 -3.44 -6.88
CA PRO A 38 2.04 -3.39 -5.73
C PRO A 38 2.11 -2.01 -5.08
N LEU A 39 2.33 -1.96 -3.76
CA LEU A 39 2.58 -0.69 -3.06
C LEU A 39 3.79 0.02 -3.67
N LYS A 40 3.65 1.33 -3.84
CA LYS A 40 4.77 2.19 -4.24
C LYS A 40 5.33 2.90 -3.02
N PHE A 41 6.56 2.55 -2.68
CA PHE A 41 7.35 3.23 -1.65
C PHE A 41 8.14 4.38 -2.27
N LEU A 42 8.07 5.55 -1.65
CA LEU A 42 8.78 6.75 -2.07
C LEU A 42 9.41 7.39 -0.85
N GLU A 43 10.73 7.41 -0.84
CA GLU A 43 11.50 8.24 0.08
C GLU A 43 11.70 9.62 -0.54
N THR A 44 11.40 10.65 0.22
CA THR A 44 11.65 12.05 -0.12
C THR A 44 12.55 12.64 0.96
N GLU A 45 13.15 13.82 0.72
CA GLU A 45 14.11 14.42 1.65
C GLU A 45 13.64 14.47 3.11
N ASN A 46 12.35 14.72 3.34
CA ASN A 46 11.78 14.89 4.69
C ASN A 46 10.64 13.90 5.02
N SER A 47 10.36 12.91 4.17
CA SER A 47 9.22 12.02 4.40
C SER A 47 9.36 10.67 3.71
N PHE A 48 8.63 9.69 4.24
CA PHE A 48 8.45 8.40 3.60
C PHE A 48 6.97 8.23 3.25
N ARG A 49 6.69 8.00 1.97
CA ARG A 49 5.33 7.87 1.43
C ARG A 49 5.10 6.45 0.95
N VAL A 50 3.94 5.91 1.29
CA VAL A 50 3.45 4.62 0.80
C VAL A 50 2.16 4.88 0.04
N ILE A 51 2.13 4.49 -1.23
CA ILE A 51 0.98 4.72 -2.11
C ILE A 51 0.39 3.37 -2.49
N MET A 52 -0.90 3.20 -2.20
CA MET A 52 -1.71 2.08 -2.66
C MET A 52 -2.59 2.56 -3.81
N TYR A 53 -2.60 1.81 -4.91
CA TYR A 53 -3.45 2.10 -6.06
C TYR A 53 -4.70 1.23 -6.03
N ALA A 54 -5.79 1.74 -6.60
CA ALA A 54 -6.98 0.94 -6.83
C ALA A 54 -6.66 -0.22 -7.81
N PRO A 55 -7.46 -1.30 -7.82
CA PRO A 55 -7.34 -2.34 -8.83
C PRO A 55 -7.29 -1.72 -10.22
N ALA A 56 -6.24 -2.01 -10.98
CA ALA A 56 -6.27 -1.71 -12.40
C ALA A 56 -7.42 -2.53 -12.99
N LYS A 57 -8.14 -2.00 -13.99
CA LYS A 57 -9.00 -2.86 -14.80
C LYS A 57 -8.09 -3.98 -15.30
N ILE A 58 -8.30 -5.19 -14.79
CA ILE A 58 -7.76 -6.38 -15.43
C ILE A 58 -8.23 -6.24 -16.86
N PHE A 59 -7.29 -6.18 -17.80
CA PHE A 59 -7.62 -6.21 -19.22
C PHE A 59 -8.36 -7.53 -19.46
N ARG A 60 -9.68 -7.54 -19.27
CA ARG A 60 -10.54 -8.41 -20.04
C ARG A 60 -10.20 -8.00 -21.46
N ASN A 61 -9.61 -8.92 -22.22
CA ASN A 61 -9.18 -8.66 -23.57
C ASN A 61 -10.41 -8.35 -24.44
N ASP A 62 -10.89 -7.12 -24.37
CA ASP A 62 -12.00 -6.56 -25.15
C ASP A 62 -11.45 -5.74 -26.32
N GLY A 63 -10.24 -6.05 -26.80
CA GLY A 63 -9.68 -5.45 -28.02
C GLY A 63 -9.47 -3.93 -28.00
N ARG A 64 -9.76 -3.21 -26.91
CA ARG A 64 -9.56 -1.76 -26.85
C ARG A 64 -8.20 -1.43 -26.26
N ARG A 65 -7.23 -1.19 -27.16
CA ARG A 65 -5.94 -0.57 -26.82
C ARG A 65 -6.19 0.78 -26.13
N THR A 66 -6.05 0.86 -24.82
CA THR A 66 -5.94 2.15 -24.15
C THR A 66 -4.52 2.65 -24.35
N ASN A 67 -4.37 3.69 -25.17
CA ASN A 67 -3.11 4.32 -25.49
C ASN A 67 -2.53 4.97 -24.21
N ARG A 68 -1.60 4.29 -23.51
CA ARG A 68 -0.79 4.91 -22.46
C ARG A 68 0.32 5.73 -23.12
N SER A 69 -0.05 6.91 -23.63
CA SER A 69 0.94 7.93 -23.93
C SER A 69 1.30 8.70 -22.65
N ARG A 70 2.61 8.83 -22.43
CA ARG A 70 3.30 9.76 -21.52
C ARG A 70 3.16 9.53 -20.02
N LEU A 71 4.19 8.90 -19.44
CA LEU A 71 4.95 9.53 -18.37
C LEU A 71 6.45 9.25 -18.61
N SER A 72 7.06 10.13 -19.38
CA SER A 72 8.51 10.28 -19.49
C SER A 72 8.82 11.73 -19.14
N THR A 73 9.18 11.98 -17.89
CA THR A 73 10.18 12.96 -17.42
C THR A 73 10.43 12.64 -15.96
#